data_AF-A0A920PR18-F1
#
_entry.id   AF-A0A920PR18-F1
#
_cell.length_a   1.000
_cell.length_b   1.000
_cell.length_c   1.000
_cell.angle_alpha   90.00
_cell.angle_beta   90.00
_cell.angle_gamma   90.00
#
_symmetry.space_group_name_H-M   'P 1'
#
loop_
_entity.id
_entity.type
_entity.pdbx_description
1 polymer ?
#
loop_
_entity_poly.entity_id
_entity_poly.type
_entity_poly.pdbx_seq_one_letter_code
_entity_poly.pdbx_strand_id
1 'polypeptide(L)'
;MLASDHTVEHEFRQVVTMPGVALYEARIPNSPTITPDTLRAMAQHISERAALILPGVSLDVVAYACTSASIVLGEERVFELLRDGRPEALPTTPITAAFAAFLRPRQKPNRCTDTIP
;
A
#
# COMPACT_ATOMS: atom_id res chain seq x y z
N MET A 1 -4.32 0.75 -5.62
CA MET A 1 -5.58 0.81 -4.84
C MET A 1 -6.71 0.23 -5.68
N LEU A 2 -7.85 -0.17 -5.11
CA LEU A 2 -8.97 -0.72 -5.87
C LEU A 2 -9.69 0.39 -6.65
N ALA A 3 -10.21 0.09 -7.83
CA ALA A 3 -11.03 1.01 -8.60
C ALA A 3 -12.35 1.36 -7.87
N SER A 4 -12.85 0.46 -7.04
CA SER A 4 -14.04 0.67 -6.20
C SER A 4 -13.77 1.41 -4.88
N ASP A 5 -12.52 1.76 -4.56
CA ASP A 5 -12.23 2.50 -3.32
C ASP A 5 -12.82 3.92 -3.39
N HIS A 6 -13.55 4.31 -2.34
CA HIS A 6 -14.21 5.60 -2.27
C HIS A 6 -13.35 6.70 -1.64
N THR A 7 -12.61 6.36 -0.58
CA THR A 7 -11.99 7.36 0.31
C THR A 7 -10.51 7.13 0.54
N VAL A 8 -9.96 5.98 0.16
CA VAL A 8 -8.62 5.58 0.55
C VAL A 8 -7.56 6.59 0.09
N GLU A 9 -7.71 7.24 -1.07
CA GLU A 9 -6.73 8.24 -1.54
C GLU A 9 -6.73 9.46 -0.64
N HIS A 10 -7.92 9.90 -0.25
CA HIS A 10 -8.11 11.03 0.64
C HIS A 10 -7.54 10.72 2.04
N GLU A 11 -7.87 9.56 2.58
CA GLU A 11 -7.44 9.12 3.91
C GLU A 11 -5.91 8.94 3.97
N PHE A 12 -5.30 8.33 2.94
CA PHE A 12 -3.84 8.18 2.90
C PHE A 12 -3.12 9.53 2.87
N ARG A 13 -3.66 10.55 2.18
CA ARG A 13 -3.09 11.90 2.18
C ARG A 13 -3.17 12.59 3.55
N GLN A 14 -4.13 12.19 4.39
CA GLN A 14 -4.25 12.71 5.76
C GLN A 14 -3.31 12.02 6.75
N VAL A 15 -2.95 10.75 6.49
CA VAL A 15 -2.10 9.96 7.38
C VAL A 15 -0.62 10.04 6.99
N VAL A 16 -0.30 10.08 5.70
CA VAL A 16 1.07 10.16 5.17
C VAL A 16 1.47 11.63 5.03
N THR A 17 1.84 12.25 6.16
CA THR A 17 2.11 13.70 6.26
C THR A 17 3.56 14.05 6.57
N MET A 18 4.46 13.06 6.56
CA MET A 18 5.88 13.27 6.87
C MET A 18 6.54 14.22 5.85
N PRO A 19 7.35 15.19 6.29
CA PRO A 19 8.08 16.08 5.38
C PRO A 19 8.95 15.31 4.39
N GLY A 20 8.93 15.71 3.12
CA GLY A 20 9.70 15.08 2.05
C GLY A 20 9.11 13.79 1.49
N VAL A 21 7.94 13.35 1.99
CA VAL A 21 7.22 12.19 1.44
C VAL A 21 6.08 12.65 0.55
N ALA A 22 6.07 12.17 -0.69
CA ALA A 22 4.98 12.39 -1.64
C ALA A 22 4.21 11.09 -1.88
N LEU A 23 2.89 11.20 -2.04
CA LEU A 23 2.00 10.08 -2.31
C LEU A 23 1.45 10.15 -3.73
N TYR A 24 1.62 9.05 -4.46
CA TYR A 24 1.10 8.83 -5.80
C TYR A 24 0.40 7.48 -5.87
N GLU A 25 -0.67 7.42 -6.66
CA GLU A 25 -1.57 6.29 -6.70
C GLU A 25 -1.98 5.91 -8.12
N ALA A 26 -2.25 4.62 -8.30
CA ALA A 26 -2.94 4.08 -9.47
C ALA A 26 -4.09 3.16 -9.00
N ARG A 27 -5.23 3.26 -9.70
CA ARG A 27 -6.40 2.41 -9.46
C ARG A 27 -6.27 1.11 -10.26
N ILE A 28 -6.62 0.00 -9.61
CA ILE A 28 -6.60 -1.35 -10.16
C ILE A 28 -8.05 -1.77 -10.42
N PRO A 29 -8.41 -2.18 -11.67
CA PRO A 29 -9.72 -2.73 -11.95
C PRO A 29 -10.05 -3.90 -11.02
N ASN A 30 -11.26 -3.93 -10.50
CA ASN A 30 -11.73 -4.99 -9.62
C ASN A 30 -13.22 -5.28 -9.81
N SER A 31 -13.61 -6.50 -9.49
CA SER A 31 -15.03 -6.88 -9.43
C SER A 31 -15.72 -6.17 -8.26
N PRO A 32 -16.97 -5.70 -8.42
CA PRO A 32 -17.80 -5.24 -7.31
C PRO A 32 -18.26 -6.40 -6.42
N THR A 33 -18.26 -7.63 -6.94
CA THR A 33 -18.55 -8.84 -6.17
C THR A 33 -17.25 -9.44 -5.65
N ILE A 34 -17.13 -9.51 -4.32
CA ILE A 34 -15.93 -10.00 -3.63
C ILE A 34 -16.07 -11.50 -3.35
N THR A 35 -15.24 -12.29 -4.02
CA THR A 35 -15.09 -13.74 -3.86
C THR A 35 -13.61 -14.09 -3.93
N PRO A 36 -13.17 -15.27 -3.43
CA PRO A 36 -11.79 -15.69 -3.60
C PRO A 36 -11.33 -15.66 -5.06
N ASP A 37 -12.16 -16.08 -6.01
CA ASP A 37 -11.79 -16.10 -7.42
C ASP A 37 -11.66 -14.70 -8.03
N THR A 38 -12.58 -13.79 -7.71
CA THR A 38 -12.49 -12.41 -8.19
C THR A 38 -11.32 -11.65 -7.56
N LEU A 39 -10.94 -11.98 -6.32
CA LEU A 39 -9.73 -11.46 -5.68
C LEU A 39 -8.45 -12.04 -6.30
N ARG A 40 -8.41 -13.33 -6.64
CA ARG A 40 -7.27 -13.93 -7.35
C ARG A 40 -7.07 -13.31 -8.72
N ALA A 41 -8.17 -13.06 -9.43
CA ALA A 41 -8.13 -12.46 -10.75
C ALA A 41 -7.42 -11.11 -10.76
N MET A 42 -7.40 -10.37 -9.65
CA MET A 42 -6.71 -9.08 -9.57
C MET A 42 -5.20 -9.14 -9.79
N ALA A 43 -4.56 -10.29 -9.53
CA ALA A 43 -3.11 -10.44 -9.68
C ALA A 43 -2.61 -10.01 -11.06
N GLN A 44 -3.41 -10.26 -12.10
CA GLN A 44 -3.07 -9.94 -13.49
C GLN A 44 -2.87 -8.43 -13.75
N HIS A 45 -3.38 -7.57 -12.86
CA HIS A 45 -3.31 -6.12 -13.01
C HIS A 45 -2.26 -5.47 -12.12
N ILE A 46 -1.69 -6.16 -11.14
CA ILE A 46 -0.83 -5.52 -10.12
C ILE A 46 0.43 -4.92 -10.75
N SER A 47 1.17 -5.68 -11.54
CA SER A 47 2.44 -5.25 -12.15
C SER A 47 2.25 -4.09 -13.13
N GLU A 48 1.26 -4.21 -14.03
CA GLU A 48 0.93 -3.15 -14.99
C GLU A 48 0.58 -1.84 -14.26
N ARG A 49 -0.24 -1.91 -13.21
CA ARG A 49 -0.68 -0.72 -12.49
C ARG A 49 0.42 -0.11 -11.64
N ALA A 50 1.33 -0.92 -11.08
CA ALA A 50 2.52 -0.42 -10.41
C ALA A 50 3.46 0.32 -11.39
N ALA A 51 3.64 -0.21 -12.61
CA ALA A 51 4.47 0.42 -13.63
C ALA A 51 3.94 1.81 -14.07
N LEU A 52 2.63 2.05 -13.99
CA LEU A 52 2.04 3.34 -14.33
C LEU A 52 2.35 4.49 -13.35
N ILE A 53 2.80 4.21 -12.13
CA ILE A 53 3.02 5.23 -11.10
C ILE A 53 4.32 6.00 -11.38
N LEU A 54 4.25 7.17 -12.03
CA LEU A 54 5.41 8.00 -12.39
C LEU A 54 6.45 7.24 -13.24
N PRO A 55 6.15 6.94 -14.52
CA PRO A 55 7.09 6.25 -15.39
C PRO A 55 8.39 7.07 -15.57
N GLY A 56 9.54 6.39 -15.46
CA GLY A 56 10.86 7.02 -15.57
C GLY A 56 11.36 7.71 -14.30
N VAL A 57 10.57 7.73 -13.23
CA VAL A 57 10.96 8.23 -11.92
C VAL A 57 11.13 7.04 -10.97
N SER A 58 12.24 7.02 -10.23
CA SER A 58 12.50 6.00 -9.21
C SER A 58 11.58 6.21 -8.01
N LEU A 59 10.96 5.12 -7.53
CA LEU A 59 10.15 5.14 -6.31
C LEU A 59 10.89 4.44 -5.17
N ASP A 60 10.83 4.99 -3.96
CA ASP A 60 11.43 4.35 -2.77
C ASP A 60 10.59 3.13 -2.31
N VAL A 61 9.27 3.27 -2.34
CA VAL A 61 8.31 2.28 -1.83
C VAL A 61 7.11 2.20 -2.74
N VAL A 62 6.57 0.98 -2.93
CA VAL A 62 5.31 0.74 -3.64
C VAL A 62 4.40 -0.14 -2.79
N ALA A 63 3.11 0.18 -2.74
CA ALA A 63 2.15 -0.51 -1.89
C ALA A 63 0.94 -1.03 -2.67
N TYR A 64 0.53 -2.27 -2.39
CA TYR A 64 -0.75 -2.80 -2.83
C TYR A 64 -1.80 -2.68 -1.73
N ALA A 65 -2.64 -1.64 -1.82
CA ALA A 65 -3.64 -1.29 -0.82
C ALA A 65 -4.94 -2.13 -0.94
N CYS A 66 -4.84 -3.46 -0.81
CA CYS A 66 -6.01 -4.33 -0.67
C CYS A 66 -5.71 -5.50 0.26
N THR A 67 -6.28 -5.48 1.47
CA THR A 67 -6.04 -6.53 2.49
C THR A 67 -6.58 -7.89 2.05
N SER A 68 -7.82 -7.95 1.55
CA SER A 68 -8.47 -9.21 1.19
C SER A 68 -7.77 -9.92 0.04
N ALA A 69 -7.41 -9.19 -1.03
CA ALA A 69 -6.64 -9.77 -2.13
C ALA A 69 -5.23 -10.16 -1.69
N SER A 70 -4.58 -9.40 -0.81
CA SER A 70 -3.26 -9.75 -0.28
C SER A 70 -3.29 -11.05 0.54
N ILE A 71 -4.36 -11.28 1.32
CA ILE A 71 -4.57 -12.56 2.04
C ILE A 71 -4.78 -13.71 1.05
N VAL A 72 -5.64 -13.52 0.05
CA VAL A 72 -6.01 -14.59 -0.90
C VAL A 72 -4.86 -14.95 -1.85
N LEU A 73 -4.05 -13.97 -2.25
CA LEU A 73 -2.91 -14.16 -3.15
C LEU A 73 -1.63 -14.59 -2.40
N GLY A 74 -1.50 -14.19 -1.13
CA GLY A 74 -0.26 -14.27 -0.37
C GLY A 74 0.63 -13.04 -0.60
N GLU A 75 1.28 -12.54 0.46
CA GLU A 75 2.11 -11.33 0.38
C GLU A 75 3.33 -11.50 -0.51
N GLU A 76 3.99 -12.66 -0.47
CA GLU A 76 5.15 -12.94 -1.33
C GLU A 76 4.79 -12.77 -2.81
N ARG A 77 3.63 -13.33 -3.21
CA ARG A 77 3.16 -13.20 -4.60
C ARG A 77 2.81 -11.76 -4.96
N VAL A 78 2.20 -11.01 -4.05
CA VAL A 78 1.94 -9.57 -4.26
C VAL A 78 3.26 -8.80 -4.40
N PHE A 79 4.27 -9.12 -3.60
CA PHE A 79 5.58 -8.47 -3.65
C PHE A 79 6.34 -8.77 -4.94
N GLU A 80 6.29 -10.00 -5.43
CA GLU A 80 6.80 -10.35 -6.77
C GLU A 80 6.14 -9.48 -7.83
N LEU A 81 4.80 -9.45 -7.87
CA LEU A 81 4.06 -8.68 -8.87
C LEU A 81 4.35 -7.17 -8.79
N LEU A 82 4.51 -6.62 -7.58
CA LEU A 82 4.90 -5.23 -7.39
C LEU A 82 6.32 -4.97 -7.93
N ARG A 83 7.28 -5.86 -7.66
CA ARG A 83 8.64 -5.77 -8.18
C ARG A 83 8.71 -5.96 -9.69
N ASP A 84 7.83 -6.78 -10.27
CA ASP A 84 7.73 -6.93 -11.73
C ASP A 84 7.37 -5.59 -12.41
N GLY A 85 6.54 -4.76 -11.77
CA GLY A 85 6.19 -3.43 -12.27
C GLY A 85 7.17 -2.32 -11.86
N ARG A 86 7.78 -2.46 -10.67
CA ARG A 86 8.66 -1.48 -10.01
C ARG A 86 9.82 -2.17 -9.30
N PRO A 87 10.82 -2.67 -10.04
CA PRO A 87 11.90 -3.49 -9.47
C PRO A 87 12.78 -2.72 -8.49
N GLU A 88 12.83 -1.40 -8.61
CA GLU A 88 13.60 -0.50 -7.74
C GLU A 88 12.95 -0.26 -6.38
N ALA A 89 11.63 -0.41 -6.28
CA ALA A 89 10.86 0.01 -5.11
C ALA A 89 10.70 -1.10 -4.08
N LEU A 90 10.73 -0.74 -2.79
CA LEU A 90 10.42 -1.68 -1.71
C LEU A 90 8.91 -1.97 -1.68
N PRO A 91 8.46 -3.22 -1.82
CA PRO A 91 7.05 -3.54 -1.80
C PRO A 91 6.51 -3.63 -0.36
N THR A 92 5.25 -3.23 -0.16
CA THR A 92 4.53 -3.40 1.11
C THR A 92 3.03 -3.62 0.89
N THR A 93 2.33 -4.12 1.92
CA THR A 93 0.87 -4.24 1.95
C THR A 93 0.32 -3.76 3.30
N PRO A 94 -1.00 -3.53 3.41
CA PRO A 94 -1.64 -3.29 4.71
C PRO A 94 -1.40 -4.39 5.75
N ILE A 95 -1.16 -5.65 5.33
CA ILE A 95 -0.89 -6.78 6.23
C ILE A 95 0.49 -6.62 6.87
N THR A 96 1.54 -6.45 6.05
CA THR A 96 2.90 -6.12 6.52
C THR A 96 2.90 -4.92 7.45
N ALA A 97 2.19 -3.85 7.09
CA ALA A 97 2.09 -2.64 7.92
C ALA A 97 1.41 -2.93 9.27
N ALA A 98 0.32 -3.70 9.29
CA ALA A 98 -0.38 -4.07 10.50
C ALA A 98 0.49 -4.94 11.44
N PHE A 99 1.19 -5.94 10.90
CA PHE A 99 2.13 -6.73 11.70
C PHE A 99 3.25 -5.86 12.28
N ALA A 100 3.85 -4.99 11.47
CA ALA A 100 4.88 -4.07 11.94
C ALA A 100 4.38 -3.14 13.05
N ALA A 101 3.12 -2.71 13.00
CA ALA A 101 2.51 -1.88 14.03
C ALA A 101 2.20 -2.67 15.32
N PHE A 102 1.63 -3.87 15.22
CA PHE A 102 1.21 -4.66 16.37
C PHE A 102 2.37 -5.36 17.09
N LEU A 103 3.41 -5.76 16.36
CA LEU A 103 4.59 -6.39 16.93
C LEU A 103 5.60 -5.38 17.50
N ARG A 104 5.44 -4.08 17.17
CA ARG A 104 6.24 -3.03 17.79
C ARG A 104 5.76 -2.86 19.24
N PRO A 105 6.65 -2.98 20.25
CA PRO A 105 6.31 -2.66 21.63
C PRO A 105 5.73 -1.25 21.69
N ARG A 106 4.61 -1.07 22.40
CA ARG A 106 3.97 0.24 22.54
C ARG A 106 4.99 1.25 23.08
N GLN A 107 5.53 2.11 22.21
CA GLN A 107 6.14 3.35 22.67
C GLN A 107 5.03 4.12 23.39
N LYS A 108 5.25 4.43 24.67
CA LYS A 108 4.37 5.35 25.40
C LYS A 108 4.29 6.64 24.58
N PRO A 109 3.10 7.25 24.44
CA PRO A 109 3.02 8.56 23.83
C PRO A 109 3.96 9.49 24.61
N ASN A 110 4.92 10.11 23.90
CA ASN A 110 5.78 11.14 24.47
C ASN A 110 4.88 12.24 25.03
N ARG A 111 4.64 12.19 26.34
CA ARG A 111 4.07 13.30 27.10
C ARG A 111 5.23 14.27 27.32
N CYS A 112 5.54 15.05 26.29
CA CYS A 112 6.49 16.15 26.35
C CYS A 112 5.77 17.40 25.86
N THR A 113 4.80 17.83 26.66
CA THR A 113 4.51 19.25 26.83
C THR A 113 5.52 19.77 27.86
N ASP A 114 6.78 19.81 27.49
CA ASP A 114 7.75 20.65 28.20
C ASP A 114 7.87 21.92 27.38
N THR A 115 7.14 22.93 27.85
CA THR A 115 7.38 24.35 27.58
C THR A 115 8.87 24.64 27.49
N ILE A 116 9.33 25.07 26.32
CA ILE A 116 10.62 25.73 26.13
C ILE A 116 10.41 27.23 26.39
N PRO A 117 11.33 27.91 27.11
CA PRO A 117 11.13 29.22 27.75
C PRO A 117 10.79 30.38 26.81
#